data_AF-A0A5J6JFN7-F1
#
_entry.id   AF-A0A5J6JFN7-F1
#
_cell.length_a   1.000
_cell.length_b   1.000
_cell.length_c   1.000
_cell.angle_alpha   90.00
_cell.angle_beta   90.00
_cell.angle_gamma   90.00
#
_symmetry.space_group_name_H-M   'P 1'
#
loop_
_entity.id
_entity.type
_entity.pdbx_description
1 polymer ?
#
loop_
_entity_poly.entity_id
_entity_poly.type
_entity_poly.pdbx_seq_one_letter_code
_entity_poly.pdbx_strand_id
1 'polypeptide(L)'
;MRRASRKDTGADAANRAAPARRWSAPVVAGVAGGAAALGFGGLYAAGLLLTGEDIASGTKVRGVDIGGLSRAEAVRRLDRELGPAAAAPLGLRVGDHAEQAEPAALGLSLDTAATVARAARSGSGPVSVIGRLFASGDPDVRPVVRLDEKKARAALDGIGEKAGREVREGAVTFEKGKAKAVPPVTGTALDVDRSLGVLREAHPRTGGDPLELPVHRTQPRIGQAETDRALKELAEPAVSAPVTLTAGGERIPVGPALLARHLSLKDDGSRRLTPALDAKALLADPAFADPLRRAVPRPAEAKLRLDASGQVAVAEEGRAGRQITERALTAAVLPLLKGSGPAARTGEVATEPVRPRLTRDTVRQLGIKEKTSSFTVRFEPAAYRTTNIGRAAELIDGSLVLPDETWSFNRTVGERTKENGFVDGLIINNGRYERASGGGVSAVATTVFNAMFFAGVKPVEYGAHSFYIERYPEGREATVAWGSLDLRFANDSGKALYIQAEATDTAITITFLGTRRYEEVRAIQGPRANVKQPATRTDSGPTCEPQSPLEGFDVSVDRVFVQGGQEVKRETMKTRYTPRDRITCG
;
A
#
# COMPACT_ATOMS: atom_id res chain seq x y z
N MET A 1 36.08 -10.00 3.36
CA MET A 1 37.02 -10.26 2.25
C MET A 1 36.81 -11.67 1.71
N ARG A 2 37.19 -11.89 0.44
CA ARG A 2 37.69 -13.13 -0.21
C ARG A 2 37.52 -14.51 0.49
N ARG A 3 36.89 -15.43 -0.27
CA ARG A 3 37.35 -16.77 -0.74
C ARG A 3 37.67 -17.88 0.31
N ALA A 4 37.09 -19.09 0.20
CA ALA A 4 37.38 -20.22 -0.74
C ALA A 4 38.66 -21.01 -0.35
N SER A 5 38.83 -22.33 -0.54
CA SER A 5 38.05 -23.47 -1.10
C SER A 5 38.82 -24.80 -0.83
N ARG A 6 38.41 -25.94 -1.44
CA ARG A 6 39.07 -27.28 -1.57
C ARG A 6 38.84 -28.27 -0.41
N LYS A 7 38.51 -29.57 -0.63
CA LYS A 7 38.96 -30.67 -1.57
C LYS A 7 40.10 -31.52 -0.96
N ASP A 8 40.32 -32.79 -1.35
CA ASP A 8 39.56 -33.63 -2.33
C ASP A 8 38.62 -34.63 -1.61
N THR A 9 38.56 -35.98 -1.69
CA THR A 9 39.21 -37.12 -2.40
C THR A 9 38.22 -38.31 -2.36
N GLY A 10 38.24 -39.35 -3.22
CA GLY A 10 39.16 -39.73 -4.30
C GLY A 10 38.51 -40.72 -5.28
N ALA A 11 39.30 -41.43 -6.09
CA ALA A 11 38.82 -42.28 -7.20
C ALA A 11 39.74 -43.50 -7.45
N ASP A 12 39.29 -44.46 -8.27
CA ASP A 12 40.06 -45.30 -9.24
C ASP A 12 39.08 -46.34 -9.88
N ALA A 13 39.02 -46.61 -11.20
CA ALA A 13 40.00 -47.11 -12.20
C ALA A 13 40.11 -48.65 -12.23
N ALA A 14 40.38 -49.37 -13.35
CA ALA A 14 40.13 -49.14 -14.78
C ALA A 14 40.34 -50.45 -15.60
N ASN A 15 39.35 -50.85 -16.42
CA ASN A 15 39.40 -51.62 -17.68
C ASN A 15 40.69 -52.43 -18.07
N ARG A 16 40.58 -53.78 -18.25
CA ARG A 16 40.94 -54.47 -19.53
C ARG A 16 40.82 -56.02 -19.59
N ALA A 17 40.71 -56.49 -20.85
CA ALA A 17 41.14 -57.78 -21.42
C ALA A 17 40.24 -59.03 -21.26
N ALA A 18 40.30 -59.86 -22.32
CA ALA A 18 39.72 -61.20 -22.44
C ALA A 18 40.69 -62.09 -23.24
N PRO A 19 40.55 -63.43 -23.18
CA PRO A 19 41.02 -64.32 -24.24
C PRO A 19 39.86 -65.16 -24.83
N ALA A 20 40.14 -65.88 -25.93
CA ALA A 20 39.19 -66.75 -26.61
C ALA A 20 39.84 -68.11 -26.95
N ARG A 21 39.01 -69.09 -27.38
CA ARG A 21 39.20 -69.94 -28.60
C ARG A 21 38.96 -71.46 -28.44
N ARG A 22 37.90 -71.94 -29.10
CA ARG A 22 37.67 -73.28 -29.75
C ARG A 22 37.86 -74.59 -28.97
N TRP A 23 36.83 -75.45 -29.09
CA TRP A 23 36.81 -76.85 -29.59
C TRP A 23 35.33 -77.19 -29.91
N SER A 24 34.90 -78.17 -30.70
CA SER A 24 35.46 -78.89 -31.87
C SER A 24 34.31 -79.71 -32.53
N ALA A 25 34.27 -79.84 -33.87
CA ALA A 25 33.33 -80.75 -34.59
C ALA A 25 34.01 -82.13 -34.84
N PRO A 26 33.32 -83.23 -35.21
CA PRO A 26 32.73 -83.37 -36.58
C PRO A 26 31.48 -84.32 -36.78
N VAL A 27 30.80 -84.12 -37.92
CA VAL A 27 30.22 -85.08 -38.90
C VAL A 27 29.51 -86.40 -38.46
N VAL A 28 28.21 -86.49 -38.78
CA VAL A 28 27.49 -87.52 -39.61
C VAL A 28 26.23 -86.78 -40.16
N ALA A 29 25.76 -86.73 -41.42
CA ALA A 29 25.90 -87.42 -42.72
C ALA A 29 24.57 -88.12 -43.15
N GLY A 30 24.13 -87.90 -44.40
CA GLY A 30 22.82 -88.32 -44.95
C GLY A 30 21.99 -87.14 -45.48
N VAL A 31 22.13 -86.62 -46.71
CA VAL A 31 21.95 -87.19 -48.08
C VAL A 31 20.50 -87.06 -48.59
N ALA A 32 20.37 -86.71 -49.89
CA ALA A 32 19.15 -86.41 -50.66
C ALA A 32 18.45 -85.07 -50.32
N GLY A 33 18.20 -84.16 -51.27
CA GLY A 33 18.65 -84.14 -52.67
C GLY A 33 18.57 -82.74 -53.29
N GLY A 34 19.59 -82.35 -54.06
CA GLY A 34 19.68 -81.03 -54.69
C GLY A 34 19.19 -81.04 -56.14
N ALA A 35 18.08 -80.35 -56.43
CA ALA A 35 17.52 -80.25 -57.79
C ALA A 35 16.79 -78.91 -58.06
N ALA A 36 17.21 -77.80 -57.45
CA ALA A 36 16.54 -76.49 -57.59
C ALA A 36 17.49 -75.26 -57.63
N ALA A 37 18.81 -75.45 -57.58
CA ALA A 37 19.77 -74.40 -57.20
C ALA A 37 20.23 -73.45 -58.34
N LEU A 38 19.66 -73.54 -59.55
CA LEU A 38 20.10 -72.76 -60.73
C LEU A 38 19.03 -71.82 -61.33
N GLY A 39 17.84 -71.72 -60.71
CA GLY A 39 16.78 -70.81 -61.18
C GLY A 39 16.74 -69.43 -60.51
N PHE A 40 17.07 -69.34 -59.22
CA PHE A 40 16.76 -68.14 -58.41
C PHE A 40 17.81 -67.02 -58.48
N GLY A 41 19.07 -67.31 -58.81
CA GLY A 41 20.15 -66.31 -58.78
C GLY A 41 19.97 -65.15 -59.79
N GLY A 42 19.44 -65.44 -60.98
CA GLY A 42 19.27 -64.43 -62.03
C GLY A 42 18.12 -63.45 -61.78
N LEU A 43 17.02 -63.91 -61.18
CA LEU A 43 15.83 -63.09 -60.94
C LEU A 43 16.00 -62.12 -59.76
N TYR A 44 16.80 -62.46 -58.76
CA TYR A 44 17.03 -61.61 -57.60
C TYR A 44 17.74 -60.29 -57.97
N ALA A 45 18.70 -60.34 -58.91
CA ALA A 45 19.41 -59.15 -59.39
C ALA A 45 18.54 -58.24 -60.29
N ALA A 46 17.59 -58.80 -61.04
CA ALA A 46 16.70 -58.04 -61.92
C ALA A 46 15.56 -57.35 -61.15
N GLY A 47 15.00 -58.01 -60.12
CA GLY A 47 13.90 -57.46 -59.31
C GLY A 47 14.28 -56.22 -58.49
N LEU A 48 15.55 -56.12 -58.07
CA LEU A 48 16.06 -55.06 -57.19
C LEU A 48 16.36 -53.72 -57.89
N LEU A 49 16.16 -53.62 -59.21
CA LEU A 49 16.40 -52.40 -60.00
C LEU A 49 15.14 -51.80 -60.65
N LEU A 50 13.95 -52.39 -60.42
CA LEU A 50 12.67 -51.91 -60.97
C LEU A 50 11.55 -51.73 -59.93
N THR A 51 11.80 -51.99 -58.65
CA THR A 51 10.87 -51.54 -57.59
C THR A 51 11.03 -50.04 -57.38
N GLY A 52 10.00 -49.27 -57.74
CA GLY A 52 9.77 -47.95 -57.16
C GLY A 52 9.67 -48.04 -55.63
N GLU A 53 9.83 -46.92 -54.93
CA GLU A 53 9.74 -46.88 -53.46
C GLU A 53 8.28 -46.94 -52.95
N ASP A 54 7.48 -47.85 -53.51
CA ASP A 54 6.03 -47.86 -53.42
C ASP A 54 5.53 -48.32 -52.05
N ILE A 55 4.42 -47.74 -51.61
CA ILE A 55 3.80 -48.12 -50.33
C ILE A 55 3.08 -49.45 -50.51
N ALA A 56 3.20 -50.35 -49.54
CA ALA A 56 2.60 -51.68 -49.65
C ALA A 56 1.07 -51.62 -49.83
N SER A 57 0.54 -52.40 -50.77
CA SER A 57 -0.89 -52.54 -51.04
C SER A 57 -1.71 -52.85 -49.78
N GLY A 58 -2.90 -52.25 -49.66
CA GLY A 58 -3.77 -52.34 -48.47
C GLY A 58 -3.39 -51.43 -47.32
N THR A 59 -2.34 -50.60 -47.44
CA THR A 59 -1.99 -49.62 -46.39
C THR A 59 -2.96 -48.43 -46.44
N LYS A 60 -3.70 -48.23 -45.34
CA LYS A 60 -4.63 -47.11 -45.16
C LYS A 60 -4.14 -46.17 -44.06
N VAL A 61 -4.65 -44.94 -44.09
CA VAL A 61 -4.40 -43.90 -43.07
C VAL A 61 -5.74 -43.24 -42.76
N ARG A 62 -6.34 -43.53 -41.60
CA ARG A 62 -7.66 -43.01 -41.20
C ARG A 62 -8.75 -43.23 -42.28
N GLY A 63 -8.69 -44.38 -42.97
CA GLY A 63 -9.61 -44.75 -44.04
C GLY A 63 -9.21 -44.29 -45.45
N VAL A 64 -8.20 -43.42 -45.60
CA VAL A 64 -7.65 -43.06 -46.93
C VAL A 64 -6.67 -44.14 -47.36
N ASP A 65 -6.95 -44.83 -48.48
CA ASP A 65 -6.02 -45.81 -49.06
C ASP A 65 -4.85 -45.12 -49.76
N ILE A 66 -3.64 -45.61 -49.50
CA ILE A 66 -2.37 -45.18 -50.10
C ILE A 66 -1.52 -46.37 -50.58
N GLY A 67 -2.04 -47.60 -50.53
CA GLY A 67 -1.31 -48.79 -50.97
C GLY A 67 -1.14 -48.84 -52.49
N GLY A 68 0.03 -49.26 -52.95
CA GLY A 68 0.39 -49.30 -54.37
C GLY A 68 0.72 -47.95 -55.00
N LEU A 69 0.71 -46.85 -54.23
CA LEU A 69 1.14 -45.53 -54.70
C LEU A 69 2.64 -45.31 -54.45
N SER A 70 3.28 -44.55 -55.32
CA SER A 70 4.60 -43.98 -55.02
C SER A 70 4.51 -42.99 -53.85
N ARG A 71 5.62 -42.77 -53.12
CA ARG A 71 5.63 -41.83 -51.97
C ARG A 71 5.11 -40.44 -52.32
N ALA A 72 5.43 -39.94 -53.51
CA ALA A 72 5.01 -38.61 -53.96
C ALA A 72 3.51 -38.54 -54.28
N GLU A 73 2.90 -39.63 -54.73
CA GLU A 73 1.45 -39.72 -54.99
C GLU A 73 0.67 -39.91 -53.69
N ALA A 74 1.18 -40.75 -52.79
CA ALA A 74 0.59 -40.96 -51.48
C ALA A 74 0.54 -39.67 -50.64
N VAL A 75 1.61 -38.84 -50.66
CA VAL A 75 1.58 -37.51 -50.04
C VAL A 75 0.45 -36.66 -50.63
N ARG A 76 0.40 -36.51 -51.96
CA ARG A 76 -0.68 -35.75 -52.65
C ARG A 76 -2.09 -36.31 -52.40
N ARG A 77 -2.22 -37.62 -52.13
CA ARG A 77 -3.49 -38.28 -51.77
C ARG A 77 -3.91 -37.90 -50.36
N LEU A 78 -3.01 -37.98 -49.38
CA LEU A 78 -3.28 -37.60 -47.99
C LEU A 78 -3.51 -36.08 -47.85
N ASP A 79 -2.75 -35.24 -48.55
CA ASP A 79 -2.93 -33.79 -48.54
C ASP A 79 -4.33 -33.39 -49.05
N ARG A 80 -4.85 -34.10 -50.06
CA ARG A 80 -6.19 -33.85 -50.62
C ARG A 80 -7.33 -34.31 -49.72
N GLU A 81 -7.22 -35.51 -49.15
CA GLU A 81 -8.31 -36.16 -48.43
C GLU A 81 -8.32 -35.85 -46.93
N LEU A 82 -7.15 -35.75 -46.30
CA LEU A 82 -7.01 -35.43 -44.87
C LEU A 82 -6.71 -33.94 -44.63
N GLY A 83 -6.18 -33.20 -45.61
CA GLY A 83 -5.89 -31.77 -45.49
C GLY A 83 -7.09 -30.94 -45.02
N PRO A 84 -8.29 -31.06 -45.63
CA PRO A 84 -9.48 -30.34 -45.17
C PRO A 84 -9.87 -30.67 -43.72
N ALA A 85 -9.78 -31.94 -43.31
CA ALA A 85 -10.07 -32.37 -41.93
C ALA A 85 -8.96 -31.97 -40.93
N ALA A 86 -7.73 -31.76 -41.40
CA ALA A 86 -6.61 -31.25 -40.60
C ALA A 86 -6.59 -29.71 -40.51
N ALA A 87 -7.30 -29.01 -41.38
CA ALA A 87 -7.47 -27.55 -41.36
C ALA A 87 -8.76 -27.09 -40.65
N ALA A 88 -9.76 -27.97 -40.51
CA ALA A 88 -11.04 -27.65 -39.88
C ALA A 88 -10.89 -27.15 -38.43
N PRO A 89 -11.62 -26.09 -38.00
CA PRO A 89 -11.60 -25.61 -36.62
C PRO A 89 -11.98 -26.70 -35.61
N LEU A 90 -11.22 -26.80 -34.53
CA LEU A 90 -11.51 -27.69 -33.41
C LEU A 90 -12.39 -26.97 -32.40
N GLY A 91 -13.57 -27.50 -32.14
CA GLY A 91 -14.34 -27.14 -30.94
C GLY A 91 -13.62 -27.67 -29.70
N LEU A 92 -13.29 -26.79 -28.77
CA LEU A 92 -12.68 -27.09 -27.48
C LEU A 92 -13.68 -26.79 -26.37
N ARG A 93 -13.69 -27.60 -25.30
CA ARG A 93 -14.45 -27.29 -24.08
C ARG A 93 -13.55 -27.32 -22.85
N VAL A 94 -13.63 -26.23 -22.07
CA VAL A 94 -12.89 -26.00 -20.83
C VAL A 94 -13.92 -25.77 -19.73
N GLY A 95 -14.35 -26.85 -19.08
CA GLY A 95 -15.45 -26.81 -18.11
C GLY A 95 -16.78 -26.43 -18.78
N ASP A 96 -17.32 -25.26 -18.44
CA ASP A 96 -18.57 -24.76 -19.01
C ASP A 96 -18.35 -23.93 -20.29
N HIS A 97 -17.10 -23.53 -20.57
CA HIS A 97 -16.76 -22.62 -21.66
C HIS A 97 -16.40 -23.42 -22.92
N ALA A 98 -17.04 -23.10 -24.05
CA ALA A 98 -16.73 -23.66 -25.36
C ALA A 98 -16.16 -22.58 -26.28
N GLU A 99 -15.06 -22.88 -26.96
CA GLU A 99 -14.38 -21.98 -27.90
C GLU A 99 -13.97 -22.80 -29.15
N GLN A 100 -13.87 -22.15 -30.32
CA GLN A 100 -13.34 -22.79 -31.53
C GLN A 100 -11.93 -22.28 -31.79
N ALA A 101 -10.99 -23.18 -32.05
CA ALA A 101 -9.60 -22.85 -32.33
C ALA A 101 -9.10 -23.58 -33.58
N GLU A 102 -8.41 -22.87 -34.46
CA GLU A 102 -7.79 -23.46 -35.63
C GLU A 102 -6.61 -24.38 -35.22
N PRO A 103 -6.46 -25.58 -35.83
CA PRO A 103 -5.32 -26.46 -35.57
C PRO A 103 -3.96 -25.75 -35.71
N ALA A 104 -3.81 -24.89 -36.72
CA ALA A 104 -2.59 -24.12 -36.94
C ALA A 104 -2.28 -23.12 -35.80
N ALA A 105 -3.30 -22.48 -35.22
CA ALA A 105 -3.15 -21.61 -34.05
C ALA A 105 -2.77 -22.41 -32.79
N LEU A 106 -3.30 -23.62 -32.63
CA LEU A 106 -2.93 -24.59 -31.60
C LEU A 106 -1.55 -25.27 -31.85
N GLY A 107 -0.81 -24.86 -32.89
CA GLY A 107 0.49 -25.45 -33.24
C GLY A 107 0.43 -26.89 -33.78
N LEU A 108 -0.76 -27.41 -34.08
CA LEU A 108 -0.96 -28.72 -34.70
C LEU A 108 -0.69 -28.64 -36.21
N SER A 109 0.00 -29.65 -36.74
CA SER A 109 0.16 -29.83 -38.18
C SER A 109 0.27 -31.31 -38.56
N LEU A 110 -0.40 -31.67 -39.66
CA LEU A 110 -0.34 -33.00 -40.25
C LEU A 110 0.92 -33.14 -41.11
N ASP A 111 1.79 -34.08 -40.77
CA ASP A 111 3.00 -34.40 -41.53
C ASP A 111 2.74 -35.60 -42.44
N THR A 112 2.13 -35.34 -43.60
CA THR A 112 1.81 -36.36 -44.61
C THR A 112 3.06 -37.04 -45.15
N ALA A 113 4.17 -36.31 -45.30
CA ALA A 113 5.46 -36.86 -45.70
C ALA A 113 6.03 -37.88 -44.70
N ALA A 114 6.07 -37.57 -43.40
CA ALA A 114 6.50 -38.54 -42.39
C ALA A 114 5.46 -39.65 -42.15
N THR A 115 4.17 -39.39 -42.40
CA THR A 115 3.13 -40.42 -42.39
C THR A 115 3.39 -41.46 -43.48
N VAL A 116 3.66 -41.01 -44.71
CA VAL A 116 4.10 -41.86 -45.83
C VAL A 116 5.43 -42.56 -45.52
N ALA A 117 6.42 -41.86 -44.96
CA ALA A 117 7.68 -42.47 -44.57
C ALA A 117 7.55 -43.48 -43.40
N ARG A 118 6.48 -43.40 -42.58
CA ARG A 118 6.11 -44.42 -41.59
C ARG A 118 5.45 -45.62 -42.29
N ALA A 119 4.45 -45.37 -43.13
CA ALA A 119 3.72 -46.38 -43.91
C ALA A 119 4.65 -47.25 -44.77
N ALA A 120 5.60 -46.63 -45.48
CA ALA A 120 6.60 -47.34 -46.27
C ALA A 120 7.46 -48.28 -45.40
N ARG A 121 7.99 -47.80 -44.26
CA ARG A 121 8.82 -48.61 -43.35
C ARG A 121 8.05 -49.77 -42.72
N SER A 122 6.74 -49.64 -42.49
CA SER A 122 5.89 -50.74 -42.04
C SER A 122 5.75 -51.87 -43.07
N GLY A 123 6.03 -51.63 -44.35
CA GLY A 123 6.00 -52.66 -45.41
C GLY A 123 7.29 -53.49 -45.54
N SER A 124 8.45 -52.91 -45.23
CA SER A 124 9.78 -53.38 -45.70
C SER A 124 10.45 -54.50 -44.87
N GLY A 125 9.72 -55.26 -44.06
CA GLY A 125 10.29 -56.33 -43.24
C GLY A 125 10.47 -57.64 -44.02
N PRO A 126 11.62 -58.35 -43.99
CA PRO A 126 11.87 -59.56 -44.79
C PRO A 126 10.95 -60.75 -44.45
N VAL A 127 10.22 -60.70 -43.33
CA VAL A 127 9.26 -61.74 -42.90
C VAL A 127 7.82 -61.41 -43.33
N SER A 128 7.53 -60.17 -43.78
CA SER A 128 6.16 -59.73 -44.11
C SER A 128 5.61 -60.38 -45.39
N VAL A 129 6.49 -60.85 -46.28
CA VAL A 129 6.14 -61.39 -47.59
C VAL A 129 5.39 -62.73 -47.50
N ILE A 130 5.76 -63.60 -46.55
CA ILE A 130 5.17 -64.94 -46.41
C ILE A 130 3.85 -64.89 -45.60
N GLY A 131 3.76 -64.04 -44.57
CA GLY A 131 2.54 -63.88 -43.78
C GLY A 131 1.35 -63.30 -44.57
N ARG A 132 1.61 -62.62 -45.69
CA ARG A 132 0.59 -61.92 -46.49
C ARG A 132 -0.35 -62.79 -47.31
N LEU A 133 -0.12 -64.10 -47.41
CA LEU A 133 -1.09 -65.04 -47.99
C LEU A 133 -2.21 -65.43 -47.03
N PHE A 134 -2.09 -65.14 -45.73
CA PHE A 134 -3.06 -65.55 -44.70
C PHE A 134 -3.47 -64.44 -43.72
N ALA A 135 -2.84 -63.26 -43.78
CA ALA A 135 -3.16 -62.11 -42.91
C ALA A 135 -4.16 -61.15 -43.57
N SER A 136 -5.46 -61.44 -43.45
CA SER A 136 -6.55 -60.57 -43.92
C SER A 136 -6.82 -59.39 -42.96
N GLY A 137 -5.82 -58.53 -42.75
CA GLY A 137 -5.91 -57.37 -41.86
C GLY A 137 -5.14 -56.17 -42.39
N ASP A 138 -5.87 -55.09 -42.72
CA ASP A 138 -5.29 -53.82 -43.17
C ASP A 138 -4.45 -53.16 -42.06
N PRO A 139 -3.20 -52.76 -42.32
CA PRO A 139 -2.44 -51.91 -41.41
C PRO A 139 -2.92 -50.45 -41.55
N ASP A 140 -3.86 -50.01 -40.71
CA ASP A 140 -4.22 -48.59 -40.57
C ASP A 140 -3.08 -47.83 -39.87
N VAL A 141 -2.30 -47.07 -40.64
CA VAL A 141 -1.13 -46.34 -40.17
C VAL A 141 -1.58 -45.01 -39.59
N ARG A 142 -1.47 -44.86 -38.27
CA ARG A 142 -1.77 -43.60 -37.59
C ARG A 142 -0.95 -42.43 -38.18
N PRO A 143 -1.58 -41.29 -38.52
CA PRO A 143 -0.90 -40.09 -38.98
C PRO A 143 0.25 -39.63 -38.07
N VAL A 144 1.22 -38.94 -38.65
CA VAL A 144 2.24 -38.18 -37.89
C VAL A 144 1.70 -36.78 -37.69
N VAL A 145 1.39 -36.43 -36.44
CA VAL A 145 1.05 -35.06 -36.04
C VAL A 145 2.27 -34.42 -35.41
N ARG A 146 2.73 -33.31 -35.99
CA ARG A 146 3.68 -32.39 -35.37
C ARG A 146 2.91 -31.41 -34.50
N LEU A 147 3.43 -31.16 -33.30
CA LEU A 147 2.91 -30.18 -32.35
C LEU A 147 4.05 -29.20 -32.02
N ASP A 148 3.86 -27.92 -32.34
CA ASP A 148 4.70 -26.84 -31.86
C ASP A 148 4.29 -26.54 -30.42
N GLU A 149 4.94 -27.21 -29.46
CA GLU A 149 4.58 -27.12 -28.04
C GLU A 149 4.69 -25.70 -27.47
N LYS A 150 5.49 -24.82 -28.07
CA LYS A 150 5.57 -23.41 -27.63
C LYS A 150 4.35 -22.62 -28.08
N LYS A 151 3.89 -22.78 -29.33
CA LYS A 151 2.62 -22.17 -29.80
C LYS A 151 1.41 -22.79 -29.11
N ALA A 152 1.39 -24.11 -28.98
CA ALA A 152 0.30 -24.84 -28.36
C ALA A 152 0.08 -24.43 -26.90
N ARG A 153 1.17 -24.26 -26.13
CA ARG A 153 1.11 -23.69 -24.77
C ARG A 153 0.53 -22.28 -24.79
N ALA A 154 1.13 -21.35 -25.53
CA ALA A 154 0.66 -19.96 -25.57
C ALA A 154 -0.81 -19.80 -26.03
N ALA A 155 -1.29 -20.67 -26.93
CA ALA A 155 -2.69 -20.72 -27.34
C ALA A 155 -3.60 -21.28 -26.23
N LEU A 156 -3.19 -22.36 -25.57
CA LEU A 156 -3.91 -22.94 -24.43
C LEU A 156 -3.92 -21.99 -23.21
N ASP A 157 -2.82 -21.29 -22.93
CA ASP A 157 -2.71 -20.29 -21.87
C ASP A 157 -3.74 -19.18 -22.10
N GLY A 158 -3.80 -18.59 -23.31
CA GLY A 158 -4.78 -17.55 -23.67
C GLY A 158 -6.24 -18.02 -23.76
N ILE A 159 -6.49 -19.33 -23.89
CA ILE A 159 -7.83 -19.94 -23.71
C ILE A 159 -8.12 -20.12 -22.22
N GLY A 160 -7.12 -20.56 -21.44
CA GLY A 160 -7.19 -20.76 -19.99
C GLY A 160 -7.44 -19.47 -19.21
N GLU A 161 -6.92 -18.33 -19.67
CA GLU A 161 -7.22 -17.01 -19.10
C GLU A 161 -8.69 -16.58 -19.31
N LYS A 162 -9.29 -16.92 -20.45
CA LYS A 162 -10.70 -16.58 -20.77
C LYS A 162 -11.72 -17.52 -20.11
N ALA A 163 -11.41 -18.82 -20.14
CA ALA A 163 -12.29 -19.89 -19.65
C ALA A 163 -12.07 -20.22 -18.17
N GLY A 164 -10.95 -19.76 -17.61
CA GLY A 164 -10.62 -19.92 -16.22
C GLY A 164 -11.55 -19.14 -15.30
N ARG A 165 -11.64 -19.58 -14.05
CA ARG A 165 -12.33 -18.86 -12.98
C ARG A 165 -11.41 -18.83 -11.77
N GLU A 166 -11.18 -17.65 -11.22
CA GLU A 166 -10.44 -17.54 -9.95
C GLU A 166 -11.24 -18.15 -8.80
N VAL A 167 -10.52 -18.72 -7.82
CA VAL A 167 -11.15 -19.19 -6.59
C VAL A 167 -11.53 -17.99 -5.72
N ARG A 168 -12.79 -17.91 -5.29
CA ARG A 168 -13.27 -16.87 -4.36
C ARG A 168 -13.75 -17.52 -3.08
N GLU A 169 -13.21 -17.08 -1.96
CA GLU A 169 -13.66 -17.49 -0.63
C GLU A 169 -15.11 -17.05 -0.38
N GLY A 170 -15.85 -17.86 0.38
CA GLY A 170 -17.14 -17.47 0.93
C GLY A 170 -16.97 -16.41 2.02
N ALA A 171 -17.88 -15.45 2.08
CA ALA A 171 -17.82 -14.35 3.05
C ALA A 171 -19.22 -13.90 3.47
N VAL A 172 -19.29 -13.13 4.56
CA VAL A 172 -20.53 -12.45 4.98
C VAL A 172 -20.25 -10.95 5.06
N THR A 173 -21.04 -10.16 4.34
CA THR A 173 -20.98 -8.69 4.35
C THR A 173 -22.15 -8.12 5.15
N PHE A 174 -22.02 -6.87 5.57
CA PHE A 174 -23.07 -6.13 6.23
C PHE A 174 -23.45 -4.89 5.40
N GLU A 175 -24.70 -4.83 4.93
CA GLU A 175 -25.21 -3.73 4.11
C GLU A 175 -26.46 -3.13 4.75
N LYS A 176 -26.48 -1.80 4.93
CA LYS A 176 -27.63 -1.05 5.48
C LYS A 176 -28.18 -1.64 6.81
N GLY A 177 -27.31 -2.23 7.63
CA GLY A 177 -27.68 -2.88 8.90
C GLY A 177 -28.14 -4.34 8.79
N LYS A 178 -28.03 -4.98 7.62
CA LYS A 178 -28.40 -6.39 7.40
C LYS A 178 -27.18 -7.22 6.97
N ALA A 179 -27.09 -8.46 7.44
CA ALA A 179 -26.09 -9.42 6.96
C ALA A 179 -26.48 -9.96 5.57
N LYS A 180 -25.47 -10.34 4.76
CA LYS A 180 -25.63 -11.03 3.47
C LYS A 180 -24.49 -12.02 3.25
N ALA A 181 -24.81 -13.23 2.80
CA ALA A 181 -23.80 -14.16 2.28
C ALA A 181 -23.30 -13.74 0.90
N VAL A 182 -21.99 -13.79 0.71
CA VAL A 182 -21.31 -13.75 -0.60
C VAL A 182 -20.90 -15.19 -0.92
N PRO A 183 -21.52 -15.83 -1.93
CA PRO A 183 -21.26 -17.24 -2.20
C PRO A 183 -19.81 -17.46 -2.69
N PRO A 184 -19.12 -18.51 -2.22
CA PRO A 184 -17.82 -18.90 -2.75
C PRO A 184 -17.87 -19.29 -4.23
N VAL A 185 -16.74 -19.17 -4.91
CA VAL A 185 -16.55 -19.62 -6.30
C VAL A 185 -15.43 -20.66 -6.32
N THR A 186 -15.70 -21.83 -6.89
CA THR A 186 -14.67 -22.86 -7.11
C THR A 186 -13.78 -22.44 -8.27
N GLY A 187 -12.49 -22.29 -8.01
CA GLY A 187 -11.53 -21.94 -9.05
C GLY A 187 -11.40 -23.07 -10.07
N THR A 188 -11.28 -22.71 -11.34
CA THR A 188 -11.07 -23.66 -12.45
C THR A 188 -9.95 -23.12 -13.33
N ALA A 189 -8.92 -23.90 -13.55
CA ALA A 189 -7.78 -23.57 -14.40
C ALA A 189 -7.52 -24.70 -15.40
N LEU A 190 -7.04 -24.36 -16.60
CA LEU A 190 -6.71 -25.34 -17.63
C LEU A 190 -5.44 -26.12 -17.24
N ASP A 191 -5.49 -27.45 -17.35
CA ASP A 191 -4.32 -28.31 -17.22
C ASP A 191 -3.63 -28.38 -18.59
N VAL A 192 -2.77 -27.40 -18.85
CA VAL A 192 -2.10 -27.22 -20.15
C VAL A 192 -1.26 -28.43 -20.54
N ASP A 193 -0.51 -29.01 -19.58
CA ASP A 193 0.35 -30.17 -19.84
C ASP A 193 -0.43 -31.40 -20.29
N ARG A 194 -1.57 -31.73 -19.66
CA ARG A 194 -2.42 -32.83 -20.14
C ARG A 194 -3.19 -32.46 -21.40
N SER A 195 -3.58 -31.19 -21.56
CA SER A 195 -4.27 -30.70 -22.76
C SER A 195 -3.43 -30.86 -24.03
N LEU A 196 -2.11 -30.67 -23.97
CA LEU A 196 -1.20 -30.92 -25.10
C LEU A 196 -1.24 -32.37 -25.58
N GLY A 197 -1.35 -33.34 -24.66
CA GLY A 197 -1.52 -34.76 -25.00
C GLY A 197 -2.86 -35.01 -25.71
N VAL A 198 -3.95 -34.51 -25.14
CA VAL A 198 -5.32 -34.65 -25.68
C VAL A 198 -5.43 -34.03 -27.09
N LEU A 199 -4.85 -32.85 -27.32
CA LEU A 199 -4.77 -32.24 -28.67
C LEU A 199 -4.03 -33.13 -29.67
N ARG A 200 -2.90 -33.73 -29.25
CA ARG A 200 -2.02 -34.52 -30.12
C ARG A 200 -2.62 -35.88 -30.51
N GLU A 201 -3.42 -36.48 -29.64
CA GLU A 201 -4.08 -37.77 -29.89
C GLU A 201 -5.41 -37.62 -30.66
N ALA A 202 -6.13 -36.52 -30.47
CA ALA A 202 -7.40 -36.26 -31.15
C ALA A 202 -7.25 -35.86 -32.63
N HIS A 203 -6.11 -35.30 -33.03
CA HIS A 203 -5.91 -34.72 -34.35
C HIS A 203 -5.35 -35.74 -35.39
N PRO A 204 -5.71 -35.63 -36.69
CA PRO A 204 -6.87 -34.92 -37.23
C PRO A 204 -8.18 -35.62 -36.81
N ARG A 205 -9.22 -34.83 -36.50
CA ARG A 205 -10.51 -35.33 -35.99
C ARG A 205 -11.57 -35.29 -37.09
N THR A 206 -12.31 -36.39 -37.25
CA THR A 206 -13.43 -36.53 -38.20
C THR A 206 -14.75 -36.66 -37.44
N GLY A 207 -15.20 -35.56 -36.80
CA GLY A 207 -16.43 -35.53 -36.00
C GLY A 207 -16.67 -34.17 -35.34
N GLY A 208 -17.93 -33.84 -35.06
CA GLY A 208 -18.35 -32.49 -34.65
C GLY A 208 -18.40 -32.21 -33.14
N ASP A 209 -18.31 -33.23 -32.27
CA ASP A 209 -18.37 -33.01 -30.83
C ASP A 209 -17.14 -32.24 -30.33
N PRO A 210 -17.27 -31.33 -29.33
CA PRO A 210 -16.13 -30.67 -28.71
C PRO A 210 -15.07 -31.63 -28.17
N LEU A 211 -13.86 -31.11 -28.00
CA LEU A 211 -12.75 -31.79 -27.32
C LEU A 211 -12.67 -31.29 -25.87
N GLU A 212 -12.98 -32.16 -24.93
CA GLU A 212 -12.85 -31.88 -23.50
C GLU A 212 -11.38 -31.72 -23.12
N LEU A 213 -10.99 -30.53 -22.67
CA LEU A 213 -9.63 -30.29 -22.17
C LEU A 213 -9.59 -30.47 -20.64
N PRO A 214 -8.59 -31.20 -20.09
CA PRO A 214 -8.47 -31.39 -18.65
C PRO A 214 -8.35 -30.07 -17.88
N VAL A 215 -8.99 -29.99 -16.71
CA VAL A 215 -8.95 -28.83 -15.83
C VAL A 215 -8.58 -29.20 -14.39
N HIS A 216 -7.79 -28.34 -13.75
CA HIS A 216 -7.62 -28.33 -12.31
C HIS A 216 -8.75 -27.54 -11.64
N ARG A 217 -9.30 -28.07 -10.54
CA ARG A 217 -10.34 -27.39 -9.74
C ARG A 217 -9.81 -27.10 -8.34
N THR A 218 -9.81 -25.83 -7.97
CA THR A 218 -9.34 -25.35 -6.66
C THR A 218 -10.55 -25.00 -5.80
N GLN A 219 -10.82 -25.81 -4.79
CA GLN A 219 -11.90 -25.52 -3.83
C GLN A 219 -11.51 -24.32 -2.94
N PRO A 220 -12.46 -23.42 -2.63
CA PRO A 220 -12.25 -22.36 -1.66
C PRO A 220 -12.11 -22.94 -0.25
N ARG A 221 -11.36 -22.27 0.62
CA ARG A 221 -11.19 -22.65 2.02
C ARG A 221 -12.48 -22.43 2.80
N ILE A 222 -13.14 -21.29 2.58
CA ILE A 222 -14.46 -21.01 3.14
C ILE A 222 -15.53 -21.44 2.13
N GLY A 223 -16.08 -22.64 2.34
CA GLY A 223 -17.14 -23.21 1.52
C GLY A 223 -18.54 -22.68 1.83
N GLN A 224 -19.51 -23.02 0.98
CA GLN A 224 -20.91 -22.56 1.09
C GLN A 224 -21.51 -22.90 2.48
N ALA A 225 -21.26 -24.10 2.98
CA ALA A 225 -21.77 -24.56 4.28
C ALA A 225 -21.29 -23.69 5.47
N GLU A 226 -20.01 -23.28 5.50
CA GLU A 226 -19.52 -22.36 6.54
C GLU A 226 -20.05 -20.94 6.31
N THR A 227 -20.29 -20.53 5.07
CA THR A 227 -20.86 -19.21 4.74
C THR A 227 -22.32 -19.10 5.21
N ASP A 228 -23.15 -20.10 4.92
CA ASP A 228 -24.56 -20.16 5.35
C ASP A 228 -24.67 -20.28 6.88
N ARG A 229 -23.77 -21.05 7.48
CA ARG A 229 -23.66 -21.18 8.93
C ARG A 229 -23.25 -19.86 9.58
N ALA A 230 -22.23 -19.19 9.06
CA ALA A 230 -21.76 -17.90 9.56
C ALA A 230 -22.81 -16.79 9.40
N LEU A 231 -23.61 -16.84 8.33
CA LEU A 231 -24.78 -15.96 8.17
C LEU A 231 -25.78 -16.19 9.32
N LYS A 232 -26.24 -17.44 9.51
CA LYS A 232 -27.34 -17.79 10.44
C LYS A 232 -26.96 -17.84 11.92
N GLU A 233 -25.79 -18.38 12.26
CA GLU A 233 -25.33 -18.54 13.66
C GLU A 233 -24.63 -17.30 14.24
N LEU A 234 -24.09 -16.41 13.38
CA LEU A 234 -23.24 -15.30 13.80
C LEU A 234 -23.79 -13.95 13.32
N ALA A 235 -23.94 -13.75 12.01
CA ALA A 235 -24.18 -12.42 11.45
C ALA A 235 -25.62 -11.93 11.60
N GLU A 236 -26.62 -12.76 11.33
CA GLU A 236 -28.03 -12.45 11.53
C GLU A 236 -28.35 -12.18 13.02
N PRO A 237 -27.92 -13.00 14.00
CA PRO A 237 -28.03 -12.67 15.43
C PRO A 237 -27.26 -11.40 15.84
N ALA A 238 -26.08 -11.15 15.27
CA ALA A 238 -25.28 -9.98 15.62
C ALA A 238 -26.00 -8.66 15.32
N VAL A 239 -26.74 -8.58 14.21
CA VAL A 239 -27.48 -7.36 13.81
C VAL A 239 -29.00 -7.45 14.02
N SER A 240 -29.52 -8.50 14.65
CA SER A 240 -30.97 -8.66 14.88
C SER A 240 -31.58 -7.57 15.77
N ALA A 241 -30.81 -7.09 16.74
CA ALA A 241 -31.21 -6.11 17.75
C ALA A 241 -30.00 -5.34 18.29
N PRO A 242 -30.18 -4.18 18.94
CA PRO A 242 -29.09 -3.48 19.62
C PRO A 242 -28.37 -4.37 20.65
N VAL A 243 -27.10 -4.06 20.91
CA VAL A 243 -26.35 -4.50 22.09
C VAL A 243 -26.28 -3.32 23.06
N THR A 244 -26.54 -3.52 24.36
CA THR A 244 -26.37 -2.47 25.37
C THR A 244 -25.11 -2.72 26.17
N LEU A 245 -24.19 -1.76 26.15
CA LEU A 245 -23.04 -1.76 27.06
C LEU A 245 -23.36 -0.91 28.29
N THR A 246 -23.04 -1.41 29.49
CA THR A 246 -23.09 -0.60 30.71
C THR A 246 -21.70 -0.12 31.11
N ALA A 247 -21.56 1.17 31.37
CA ALA A 247 -20.30 1.79 31.78
C ALA A 247 -20.59 2.98 32.70
N GLY A 248 -19.94 3.05 33.88
CA GLY A 248 -20.16 4.15 34.83
C GLY A 248 -21.58 4.24 35.41
N GLY A 249 -22.38 3.17 35.31
CA GLY A 249 -23.80 3.14 35.66
C GLY A 249 -24.74 3.47 34.49
N GLU A 250 -24.24 4.08 33.43
CA GLU A 250 -25.00 4.47 32.24
C GLU A 250 -25.19 3.33 31.24
N ARG A 251 -26.26 3.42 30.43
CA ARG A 251 -26.60 2.42 29.38
C ARG A 251 -26.34 2.98 27.97
N ILE A 252 -25.37 2.41 27.26
CA ILE A 252 -24.98 2.81 25.91
C ILE A 252 -25.51 1.79 24.88
N PRO A 253 -26.56 2.11 24.09
CA PRO A 253 -27.08 1.22 23.06
C PRO A 253 -26.26 1.31 21.76
N VAL A 254 -25.63 0.20 21.35
CA VAL A 254 -24.96 0.02 20.06
C VAL A 254 -25.96 -0.61 19.08
N GLY A 255 -26.53 0.20 18.20
CA GLY A 255 -27.59 -0.24 17.28
C GLY A 255 -27.10 -1.13 16.12
N PRO A 256 -27.98 -1.93 15.49
CA PRO A 256 -27.63 -2.80 14.35
C PRO A 256 -26.87 -2.12 13.23
N ALA A 257 -27.31 -0.92 12.82
CA ALA A 257 -26.68 -0.15 11.74
C ALA A 257 -25.33 0.50 12.12
N LEU A 258 -24.91 0.38 13.39
CA LEU A 258 -23.59 0.78 13.90
C LEU A 258 -22.69 -0.46 14.07
N LEU A 259 -23.22 -1.54 14.67
CA LEU A 259 -22.55 -2.85 14.70
C LEU A 259 -22.18 -3.30 13.28
N ALA A 260 -23.09 -3.19 12.32
CA ALA A 260 -22.89 -3.52 10.91
C ALA A 260 -21.76 -2.75 10.19
N ARG A 261 -21.27 -1.63 10.73
CA ARG A 261 -20.14 -0.87 10.14
C ARG A 261 -18.79 -1.33 10.68
N HIS A 262 -18.78 -1.73 11.95
CA HIS A 262 -17.56 -2.01 12.72
C HIS A 262 -17.38 -3.52 13.00
N LEU A 263 -18.34 -4.36 12.61
CA LEU A 263 -18.26 -5.82 12.71
C LEU A 263 -17.91 -6.44 11.35
N SER A 264 -16.99 -7.38 11.36
CA SER A 264 -16.60 -8.20 10.21
C SER A 264 -16.57 -9.67 10.61
N LEU A 265 -16.73 -10.59 9.65
CA LEU A 265 -16.37 -12.00 9.87
C LEU A 265 -15.05 -12.30 9.17
N LYS A 266 -14.13 -12.99 9.85
CA LYS A 266 -12.79 -13.34 9.34
C LYS A 266 -12.48 -14.81 9.57
N ASP A 267 -11.70 -15.42 8.68
CA ASP A 267 -11.16 -16.77 8.87
C ASP A 267 -10.23 -16.77 10.09
N ASP A 268 -10.46 -17.68 11.03
CA ASP A 268 -9.60 -17.91 12.20
C ASP A 268 -8.36 -18.77 11.89
N GLY A 269 -8.22 -19.23 10.65
CA GLY A 269 -7.16 -20.12 10.18
C GLY A 269 -7.53 -21.60 10.25
N SER A 270 -8.65 -21.94 10.93
CA SER A 270 -9.25 -23.29 10.90
C SER A 270 -10.24 -23.47 9.73
N ARG A 271 -10.33 -22.49 8.83
CA ARG A 271 -11.36 -22.35 7.78
C ARG A 271 -12.75 -22.08 8.35
N ARG A 272 -12.82 -21.31 9.43
CA ARG A 272 -14.09 -20.91 10.06
C ARG A 272 -14.20 -19.41 10.24
N LEU A 273 -15.39 -18.89 9.99
CA LEU A 273 -15.67 -17.46 10.07
C LEU A 273 -15.99 -17.08 11.52
N THR A 274 -15.22 -16.14 12.07
CA THR A 274 -15.36 -15.66 13.46
C THR A 274 -15.62 -14.15 13.48
N PRO A 275 -16.41 -13.64 14.45
CA PRO A 275 -16.73 -12.21 14.52
C PRO A 275 -15.55 -11.39 15.05
N ALA A 276 -15.07 -10.46 14.22
CA ALA A 276 -14.01 -9.52 14.54
C ALA A 276 -14.56 -8.09 14.53
N LEU A 277 -14.51 -7.43 15.70
CA LEU A 277 -14.93 -6.05 15.90
C LEU A 277 -13.74 -5.10 15.67
N ASP A 278 -13.92 -4.08 14.84
CA ASP A 278 -13.06 -2.90 14.82
C ASP A 278 -13.43 -1.97 15.97
N ALA A 279 -12.94 -2.34 17.17
CA ALA A 279 -13.16 -1.56 18.38
C ALA A 279 -12.56 -0.15 18.29
N LYS A 280 -11.54 0.07 17.46
CA LYS A 280 -10.90 1.36 17.25
C LYS A 280 -11.81 2.30 16.45
N ALA A 281 -12.36 1.82 15.34
CA ALA A 281 -13.32 2.56 14.54
C ALA A 281 -14.62 2.82 15.33
N LEU A 282 -15.11 1.84 16.10
CA LEU A 282 -16.28 2.03 16.98
C LEU A 282 -16.02 3.07 18.08
N LEU A 283 -14.84 3.11 18.71
CA LEU A 283 -14.46 4.16 19.69
C LEU A 283 -14.31 5.56 19.08
N ALA A 284 -14.13 5.65 17.76
CA ALA A 284 -14.04 6.91 17.02
C ALA A 284 -15.38 7.39 16.42
N ASP A 285 -16.32 6.47 16.17
CA ASP A 285 -17.63 6.78 15.59
C ASP A 285 -18.45 7.69 16.54
N PRO A 286 -18.89 8.89 16.10
CA PRO A 286 -19.67 9.81 16.94
C PRO A 286 -20.90 9.18 17.59
N ALA A 287 -21.57 8.24 16.91
CA ALA A 287 -22.78 7.59 17.41
C ALA A 287 -22.52 6.74 18.67
N PHE A 288 -21.27 6.29 18.90
CA PHE A 288 -20.85 5.63 20.14
C PHE A 288 -20.07 6.58 21.06
N ALA A 289 -19.20 7.42 20.49
CA ALA A 289 -18.32 8.31 21.23
C ALA A 289 -19.06 9.37 22.04
N ASP A 290 -20.19 9.91 21.56
CA ASP A 290 -20.96 10.93 22.30
C ASP A 290 -21.69 10.39 23.53
N PRO A 291 -22.45 9.27 23.45
CA PRO A 291 -22.92 8.57 24.65
C PRO A 291 -21.78 8.18 25.59
N LEU A 292 -20.69 7.64 25.06
CA LEU A 292 -19.54 7.20 25.86
C LEU A 292 -18.87 8.35 26.61
N ARG A 293 -18.73 9.54 26.00
CA ARG A 293 -18.18 10.74 26.66
C ARG A 293 -18.97 11.19 27.89
N ARG A 294 -20.28 10.90 27.95
CA ARG A 294 -21.15 11.21 29.09
C ARG A 294 -21.05 10.13 30.17
N ALA A 295 -21.11 8.86 29.77
CA ALA A 295 -21.04 7.69 30.64
C ALA A 295 -19.66 7.47 31.30
N VAL A 296 -18.58 7.82 30.59
CA VAL A 296 -17.20 7.57 30.98
C VAL A 296 -16.39 8.86 30.82
N PRO A 297 -16.41 9.76 31.84
CA PRO A 297 -15.66 11.00 31.80
C PRO A 297 -14.16 10.77 31.59
N ARG A 298 -13.60 11.41 30.56
CA ARG A 298 -12.15 11.42 30.29
C ARG A 298 -11.41 12.20 31.38
N PRO A 299 -10.10 11.92 31.62
CA PRO A 299 -9.30 12.75 32.52
C PRO A 299 -9.28 14.20 32.04
N ALA A 300 -9.31 15.13 32.99
CA ALA A 300 -9.13 16.55 32.73
C ALA A 300 -7.82 17.01 33.37
N GLU A 301 -6.93 17.59 32.56
CA GLU A 301 -5.64 18.12 32.99
C GLU A 301 -5.82 19.32 33.94
N ALA A 302 -4.91 19.49 34.90
CA ALA A 302 -4.91 20.67 35.77
C ALA A 302 -4.69 21.96 34.96
N LYS A 303 -5.50 22.99 35.21
CA LYS A 303 -5.28 24.32 34.62
C LYS A 303 -4.25 25.10 35.43
N LEU A 304 -3.34 25.75 34.73
CA LEU A 304 -2.30 26.59 35.31
C LEU A 304 -2.66 28.07 35.18
N ARG A 305 -2.14 28.89 36.09
CA ARG A 305 -2.14 30.35 36.02
C ARG A 305 -0.94 30.90 36.79
N LEU A 306 -0.71 32.21 36.72
CA LEU A 306 0.13 32.87 37.72
C LEU A 306 -0.65 33.17 39.01
N ASP A 307 0.05 33.10 40.14
CA ASP A 307 -0.40 33.63 41.43
C ASP A 307 0.05 35.08 41.65
N ALA A 308 -0.32 35.65 42.80
CA ALA A 308 0.00 37.03 43.15
C ALA A 308 1.50 37.30 43.38
N SER A 309 2.34 36.27 43.40
CA SER A 309 3.81 36.38 43.44
C SER A 309 4.46 36.22 42.05
N GLY A 310 3.67 35.98 41.01
CA GLY A 310 4.15 35.69 39.66
C GLY A 310 4.66 34.26 39.46
N GLN A 311 4.34 33.33 40.36
CA GLN A 311 4.71 31.91 40.22
C GLN A 311 3.58 31.11 39.55
N VAL A 312 3.94 30.05 38.83
CA VAL A 312 2.97 29.17 38.15
C VAL A 312 2.30 28.26 39.19
N ALA A 313 1.00 28.46 39.37
CA ALA A 313 0.16 27.76 40.32
C ALA A 313 -1.01 27.04 39.63
N VAL A 314 -1.54 25.99 40.26
CA VAL A 314 -2.72 25.27 39.78
C VAL A 314 -3.99 26.04 40.13
N ALA A 315 -4.69 26.53 39.09
CA ALA A 315 -6.00 27.16 39.17
C ALA A 315 -7.13 26.15 39.42
N GLU A 316 -7.18 25.11 38.60
CA GLU A 316 -8.16 24.02 38.69
C GLU A 316 -7.40 22.69 38.77
N GLU A 317 -7.75 21.84 39.73
CA GLU A 317 -7.06 20.57 39.94
C GLU A 317 -7.34 19.56 38.82
N GLY A 318 -6.33 18.77 38.48
CA GLY A 318 -6.47 17.69 37.51
C GLY A 318 -7.43 16.62 38.02
N ARG A 319 -8.46 16.29 37.21
CA ARG A 319 -9.45 15.26 37.56
C ARG A 319 -9.12 13.94 36.90
N ALA A 320 -8.97 12.90 37.71
CA ALA A 320 -8.90 11.52 37.24
C ALA A 320 -10.19 11.17 36.46
N GLY A 321 -10.02 10.50 35.32
CA GLY A 321 -11.11 10.01 34.50
C GLY A 321 -10.98 8.53 34.25
N ARG A 322 -11.70 8.04 33.25
CA ARG A 322 -11.70 6.63 32.84
C ARG A 322 -11.63 6.51 31.32
N GLN A 323 -11.17 5.37 30.84
CA GLN A 323 -11.18 4.99 29.42
C GLN A 323 -11.71 3.57 29.24
N ILE A 324 -12.17 3.26 28.03
CA ILE A 324 -12.37 1.88 27.55
C ILE A 324 -11.25 1.59 26.56
N THR A 325 -10.55 0.46 26.72
CA THR A 325 -9.57 -0.01 25.74
C THR A 325 -10.23 -0.87 24.66
N GLU A 326 -9.62 -0.92 23.47
CA GLU A 326 -10.10 -1.74 22.33
C GLU A 326 -10.31 -3.21 22.72
N ARG A 327 -9.44 -3.73 23.61
CA ARG A 327 -9.54 -5.07 24.19
C ARG A 327 -10.76 -5.23 25.09
N ALA A 328 -11.01 -4.28 26.00
CA ALA A 328 -12.17 -4.30 26.88
C ALA A 328 -13.49 -4.21 26.10
N LEU A 329 -13.55 -3.35 25.08
CA LEU A 329 -14.73 -3.20 24.22
C LEU A 329 -15.01 -4.48 23.42
N THR A 330 -13.98 -5.07 22.81
CA THR A 330 -14.10 -6.35 22.08
C THR A 330 -14.57 -7.48 23.01
N ALA A 331 -14.00 -7.58 24.20
CA ALA A 331 -14.35 -8.61 25.18
C ALA A 331 -15.80 -8.46 25.69
N ALA A 332 -16.32 -7.24 25.83
CA ALA A 332 -17.70 -6.99 26.22
C ALA A 332 -18.71 -7.21 25.09
N VAL A 333 -18.39 -6.80 23.85
CA VAL A 333 -19.34 -6.85 22.72
C VAL A 333 -19.50 -8.24 22.14
N LEU A 334 -18.40 -8.97 21.88
CA LEU A 334 -18.46 -10.23 21.11
C LEU A 334 -19.37 -11.32 21.72
N PRO A 335 -19.41 -11.56 23.05
CA PRO A 335 -20.34 -12.52 23.65
C PRO A 335 -21.81 -12.14 23.45
N LEU A 336 -22.13 -10.84 23.51
CA LEU A 336 -23.50 -10.32 23.45
C LEU A 336 -24.12 -10.42 22.05
N LEU A 337 -23.31 -10.55 20.98
CA LEU A 337 -23.78 -10.67 19.60
C LEU A 337 -24.73 -11.86 19.39
N LYS A 338 -24.54 -12.96 20.14
CA LYS A 338 -25.37 -14.17 20.08
C LYS A 338 -26.58 -14.13 21.02
N GLY A 339 -26.67 -13.15 21.91
CA GLY A 339 -27.74 -13.05 22.88
C GLY A 339 -29.10 -12.80 22.23
N SER A 340 -30.15 -13.49 22.70
CA SER A 340 -31.54 -13.23 22.32
C SER A 340 -32.26 -12.41 23.39
N GLY A 341 -32.94 -11.34 22.97
CA GLY A 341 -33.66 -10.42 23.86
C GLY A 341 -32.75 -9.45 24.65
N PRO A 342 -33.33 -8.45 25.36
CA PRO A 342 -32.57 -7.34 25.92
C PRO A 342 -31.56 -7.72 27.02
N ALA A 343 -31.89 -8.73 27.83
CA ALA A 343 -31.04 -9.17 28.94
C ALA A 343 -29.75 -9.83 28.44
N ALA A 344 -29.85 -10.83 27.56
CA ALA A 344 -28.69 -11.53 26.99
C ALA A 344 -27.84 -10.66 26.04
N ARG A 345 -28.35 -9.47 25.66
CA ARG A 345 -27.63 -8.45 24.87
C ARG A 345 -27.20 -7.24 25.71
N THR A 346 -27.25 -7.33 27.04
CA THR A 346 -26.70 -6.33 27.96
C THR A 346 -25.44 -6.87 28.63
N GLY A 347 -24.37 -6.08 28.72
CA GLY A 347 -23.17 -6.46 29.48
C GLY A 347 -22.31 -5.26 29.89
N GLU A 348 -21.54 -5.41 30.95
CA GLU A 348 -20.62 -4.37 31.42
C GLU A 348 -19.35 -4.34 30.56
N VAL A 349 -18.89 -3.13 30.23
CA VAL A 349 -17.61 -2.92 29.56
C VAL A 349 -16.59 -2.36 30.55
N ALA A 350 -15.52 -3.13 30.75
CA ALA A 350 -14.47 -2.78 31.70
C ALA A 350 -13.84 -1.42 31.35
N THR A 351 -13.61 -0.61 32.38
CA THR A 351 -13.03 0.73 32.26
C THR A 351 -11.76 0.84 33.10
N GLU A 352 -10.73 1.43 32.52
CA GLU A 352 -9.43 1.66 33.18
C GLU A 352 -9.38 3.09 33.74
N PRO A 353 -8.87 3.33 34.97
CA PRO A 353 -8.70 4.67 35.50
C PRO A 353 -7.51 5.36 34.83
N VAL A 354 -7.73 6.56 34.29
CA VAL A 354 -6.66 7.38 33.69
C VAL A 354 -6.44 8.60 34.58
N ARG A 355 -5.21 8.77 35.05
CA ARG A 355 -4.80 9.98 35.77
C ARG A 355 -4.43 11.07 34.76
N PRO A 356 -4.78 12.34 35.01
CA PRO A 356 -4.21 13.46 34.26
C PRO A 356 -2.69 13.51 34.43
N ARG A 357 -2.01 14.04 33.42
CA ARG A 357 -0.56 14.26 33.40
C ARG A 357 -0.18 15.46 34.28
N LEU A 358 -1.00 16.50 34.27
CA LEU A 358 -0.89 17.71 35.07
C LEU A 358 -1.79 17.60 36.30
N THR A 359 -1.15 17.62 37.47
CA THR A 359 -1.76 17.76 38.80
C THR A 359 -0.91 18.73 39.61
N ARG A 360 -1.40 19.23 40.74
CA ARG A 360 -0.61 20.02 41.69
C ARG A 360 0.71 19.37 42.11
N ASP A 361 0.80 18.05 42.09
CA ASP A 361 2.03 17.32 42.42
C ASP A 361 3.00 17.24 41.25
N THR A 362 2.55 16.92 40.03
CA THR A 362 3.43 16.91 38.85
C THR A 362 3.85 18.32 38.43
N VAL A 363 3.02 19.34 38.67
CA VAL A 363 3.35 20.75 38.40
C VAL A 363 4.57 21.23 39.20
N ARG A 364 4.73 20.78 40.45
CA ARG A 364 5.95 21.05 41.25
C ARG A 364 7.20 20.36 40.68
N GLN A 365 7.04 19.29 39.89
CA GLN A 365 8.13 18.55 39.26
C GLN A 365 8.53 19.12 37.88
N LEU A 366 7.70 19.97 37.26
CA LEU A 366 7.97 20.60 35.96
C LEU A 366 9.23 21.48 35.95
N GLY A 367 9.65 21.99 37.12
CA GLY A 367 10.86 22.79 37.28
C GLY A 367 10.72 24.24 36.79
N ILE A 368 9.50 24.78 36.79
CA ILE A 368 9.26 26.22 36.61
C ILE A 368 9.52 26.90 37.97
N LYS A 369 10.43 27.87 38.00
CA LYS A 369 10.95 28.53 39.21
C LYS A 369 11.01 30.05 39.08
N GLU A 370 11.36 30.56 37.91
CA GLU A 370 11.73 31.95 37.71
C GLU A 370 11.36 32.44 36.30
N LYS A 371 11.30 33.76 36.13
CA LYS A 371 11.24 34.45 34.82
C LYS A 371 12.57 34.26 34.08
N THR A 372 12.60 33.39 33.08
CA THR A 372 13.80 33.16 32.24
C THR A 372 14.01 34.31 31.27
N SER A 373 12.94 34.85 30.69
CA SER A 373 12.98 36.04 29.83
C SER A 373 11.66 36.80 29.81
N SER A 374 11.68 37.99 29.21
CA SER A 374 10.47 38.71 28.82
C SER A 374 10.82 39.74 27.75
N PHE A 375 9.88 40.03 26.87
CA PHE A 375 10.01 41.08 25.87
C PHE A 375 8.67 41.79 25.66
N THR A 376 8.72 43.09 25.37
CA THR A 376 7.54 43.91 25.11
C THR A 376 7.70 44.63 23.77
N VAL A 377 6.75 44.44 22.86
CA VAL A 377 6.59 45.29 21.67
C VAL A 377 5.54 46.35 21.97
N ARG A 378 5.86 47.60 21.66
CA ARG A 378 4.88 48.71 21.63
C ARG A 378 4.40 48.94 20.21
N PHE A 379 3.17 49.42 20.07
CA PHE A 379 2.55 49.68 18.78
C PHE A 379 1.53 50.82 18.88
N GLU A 380 1.30 51.49 17.75
CA GLU A 380 0.27 52.53 17.63
C GLU A 380 -1.13 51.90 17.81
N PRO A 381 -2.07 52.52 18.55
CA PRO A 381 -3.40 51.97 18.76
C PRO A 381 -4.22 52.00 17.47
N ALA A 382 -4.91 50.90 17.16
CA ALA A 382 -5.88 50.80 16.07
C ALA A 382 -6.87 49.67 16.37
N ALA A 383 -8.16 49.85 16.07
CA ALA A 383 -9.21 48.90 16.46
C ALA A 383 -8.91 47.44 16.03
N TYR A 384 -8.56 47.22 14.77
CA TYR A 384 -8.18 45.89 14.27
C TYR A 384 -6.98 45.29 15.03
N ARG A 385 -6.06 46.15 15.48
CA ARG A 385 -4.79 45.75 16.10
C ARG A 385 -5.00 45.37 17.55
N THR A 386 -5.78 46.14 18.31
CA THR A 386 -6.23 45.77 19.67
C THR A 386 -6.90 44.40 19.64
N THR A 387 -7.91 44.21 18.78
CA THR A 387 -8.66 42.94 18.68
C THR A 387 -7.74 41.78 18.30
N ASN A 388 -6.95 41.91 17.22
CA ASN A 388 -6.12 40.81 16.74
C ASN A 388 -4.93 40.48 17.66
N ILE A 389 -4.32 41.46 18.31
CA ILE A 389 -3.21 41.24 19.26
C ILE A 389 -3.75 40.69 20.59
N GLY A 390 -4.86 41.24 21.11
CA GLY A 390 -5.53 40.71 22.29
C GLY A 390 -5.92 39.25 22.10
N ARG A 391 -6.61 38.94 20.99
CA ARG A 391 -7.03 37.57 20.65
C ARG A 391 -5.87 36.60 20.48
N ALA A 392 -4.76 37.03 19.87
CA ALA A 392 -3.56 36.21 19.78
C ALA A 392 -2.84 36.04 21.14
N ALA A 393 -2.93 37.01 22.06
CA ALA A 393 -2.40 36.87 23.42
C ALA A 393 -3.24 35.90 24.27
N GLU A 394 -4.58 36.01 24.24
CA GLU A 394 -5.52 35.07 24.90
C GLU A 394 -5.23 33.59 24.56
N LEU A 395 -4.85 33.33 23.30
CA LEU A 395 -4.59 31.98 22.79
C LEU A 395 -3.18 31.47 23.13
N ILE A 396 -2.25 32.35 23.49
CA ILE A 396 -0.87 32.01 23.85
C ILE A 396 -0.69 31.91 25.37
N ASP A 397 -1.38 32.73 26.16
CA ASP A 397 -1.28 32.72 27.62
C ASP A 397 -1.61 31.34 28.21
N GLY A 398 -0.82 30.90 29.19
CA GLY A 398 -0.96 29.56 29.76
C GLY A 398 -0.32 28.44 28.92
N SER A 399 0.32 28.73 27.80
CA SER A 399 1.06 27.72 27.01
C SER A 399 2.15 27.06 27.87
N LEU A 400 1.94 25.79 28.23
CA LEU A 400 2.96 24.93 28.80
C LEU A 400 3.69 24.18 27.68
N VAL A 401 5.02 24.20 27.72
CA VAL A 401 5.90 23.46 26.80
C VAL A 401 6.78 22.53 27.64
N LEU A 402 6.61 21.22 27.51
CA LEU A 402 7.41 20.24 28.23
C LEU A 402 8.84 20.15 27.63
N PRO A 403 9.81 19.53 28.32
CA PRO A 403 11.13 19.26 27.72
C PRO A 403 11.01 18.54 26.38
N ASP A 404 11.89 18.87 25.44
CA ASP A 404 12.00 18.28 24.10
C ASP A 404 10.77 18.50 23.17
N GLU A 405 9.69 19.12 23.64
CA GLU A 405 8.57 19.54 22.79
C GLU A 405 8.91 20.74 21.90
N THR A 406 8.23 20.84 20.74
CA THR A 406 8.30 22.00 19.85
C THR A 406 7.01 22.82 19.93
N TRP A 407 7.09 24.03 20.47
CA TRP A 407 6.01 25.01 20.43
C TRP A 407 5.87 25.61 19.02
N SER A 408 4.67 26.08 18.68
CA SER A 408 4.30 26.52 17.33
C SER A 408 3.23 27.60 17.43
N PHE A 409 3.52 28.78 16.90
CA PHE A 409 2.62 29.93 16.94
C PHE A 409 1.31 29.63 16.19
N ASN A 410 1.41 29.11 14.96
CA ASN A 410 0.26 28.73 14.17
C ASN A 410 -0.55 27.63 14.88
N ARG A 411 0.06 26.58 15.43
CA ARG A 411 -0.70 25.51 16.13
C ARG A 411 -1.42 26.00 17.39
N THR A 412 -0.87 26.99 18.08
CA THR A 412 -1.43 27.56 19.31
C THR A 412 -2.51 28.62 19.02
N VAL A 413 -2.28 29.52 18.07
CA VAL A 413 -3.21 30.63 17.73
C VAL A 413 -4.27 30.22 16.70
N GLY A 414 -3.99 29.18 15.90
CA GLY A 414 -4.85 28.71 14.82
C GLY A 414 -4.86 29.62 13.60
N GLU A 415 -5.79 29.35 12.69
CA GLU A 415 -6.06 30.20 11.53
C GLU A 415 -6.67 31.53 11.96
N ARG A 416 -6.27 32.62 11.29
CA ARG A 416 -6.78 33.96 11.59
C ARG A 416 -8.05 34.19 10.78
N THR A 417 -9.18 33.73 11.33
CA THR A 417 -10.52 33.90 10.77
C THR A 417 -11.47 34.59 11.75
N LYS A 418 -12.63 35.03 11.25
CA LYS A 418 -13.68 35.70 12.04
C LYS A 418 -14.31 34.76 13.08
N GLU A 419 -14.40 33.47 12.76
CA GLU A 419 -14.87 32.40 13.64
C GLU A 419 -13.91 32.14 14.80
N ASN A 420 -12.60 32.39 14.61
CA ASN A 420 -11.58 32.38 15.66
C ASN A 420 -11.38 33.78 16.31
N GLY A 421 -12.27 34.74 16.05
CA GLY A 421 -12.27 36.07 16.69
C GLY A 421 -11.32 37.10 16.07
N PHE A 422 -10.75 36.85 14.89
CA PHE A 422 -9.88 37.79 14.19
C PHE A 422 -10.65 38.68 13.20
N VAL A 423 -10.20 39.93 13.07
CA VAL A 423 -10.79 40.95 12.20
C VAL A 423 -9.79 41.40 11.12
N ASP A 424 -10.34 42.01 10.07
CA ASP A 424 -9.55 42.45 8.92
C ASP A 424 -8.72 43.70 9.28
N GLY A 425 -7.44 43.68 8.94
CA GLY A 425 -6.47 44.72 9.28
C GLY A 425 -5.29 44.73 8.32
N LEU A 426 -4.34 45.64 8.55
CA LEU A 426 -3.17 45.75 7.68
C LEU A 426 -2.20 44.57 7.88
N ILE A 427 -1.91 43.88 6.78
CA ILE A 427 -0.83 42.91 6.61
C ILE A 427 0.23 43.47 5.66
N ILE A 428 1.36 42.76 5.52
CA ILE A 428 2.36 43.02 4.49
C ILE A 428 2.38 41.83 3.53
N ASN A 429 2.19 42.11 2.25
CA ASN A 429 2.23 41.13 1.17
C ASN A 429 3.10 41.67 0.03
N ASN A 430 4.05 40.89 -0.47
CA ASN A 430 4.93 41.23 -1.60
C ASN A 430 5.53 42.66 -1.58
N GLY A 431 5.88 43.19 -0.40
CA GLY A 431 6.46 44.54 -0.23
C GLY A 431 5.45 45.70 -0.20
N ARG A 432 4.15 45.41 -0.02
CA ARG A 432 3.05 46.37 0.07
C ARG A 432 2.20 46.15 1.32
N TYR A 433 1.47 47.17 1.75
CA TYR A 433 0.35 46.99 2.70
C TYR A 433 -0.91 46.55 1.96
N GLU A 434 -1.62 45.58 2.55
CA GLU A 434 -2.90 45.05 2.07
C GLU A 434 -3.81 44.77 3.29
N ARG A 435 -5.13 44.62 3.09
CA ARG A 435 -6.06 44.23 4.15
C ARG A 435 -6.38 42.74 4.12
N ALA A 436 -6.17 42.06 5.24
CA ALA A 436 -6.56 40.67 5.46
C ALA A 436 -6.86 40.41 6.95
N SER A 437 -7.55 39.30 7.25
CA SER A 437 -7.82 38.90 8.63
C SER A 437 -6.53 38.60 9.40
N GLY A 438 -6.46 39.00 10.67
CA GLY A 438 -5.27 38.85 11.49
C GLY A 438 -4.18 39.91 11.27
N GLY A 439 -4.48 41.01 10.57
CA GLY A 439 -3.57 42.16 10.47
C GLY A 439 -3.07 42.63 11.83
N GLY A 440 -1.75 42.80 11.97
CA GLY A 440 -1.08 43.14 13.24
C GLY A 440 -0.58 41.97 14.09
N VAL A 441 -1.02 40.71 13.86
CA VAL A 441 -0.61 39.53 14.67
C VAL A 441 0.91 39.31 14.70
N SER A 442 1.65 39.72 13.66
CA SER A 442 3.11 39.61 13.62
C SER A 442 3.84 40.44 14.69
N ALA A 443 3.17 41.38 15.36
CA ALA A 443 3.71 42.02 16.57
C ALA A 443 3.82 40.99 17.73
N VAL A 444 2.81 40.13 17.89
CA VAL A 444 2.82 39.04 18.88
C VAL A 444 3.89 38.01 18.52
N ALA A 445 3.98 37.60 17.25
CA ALA A 445 5.03 36.70 16.79
C ALA A 445 6.44 37.28 17.04
N THR A 446 6.68 38.54 16.70
CA THR A 446 7.96 39.22 17.00
C THR A 446 8.25 39.30 18.50
N THR A 447 7.22 39.45 19.35
CA THR A 447 7.38 39.47 20.81
C THR A 447 7.73 38.08 21.35
N VAL A 448 7.06 37.03 20.88
CA VAL A 448 7.41 35.63 21.20
C VAL A 448 8.81 35.30 20.72
N PHE A 449 9.19 35.71 19.50
CA PHE A 449 10.54 35.50 18.95
C PHE A 449 11.63 36.13 19.84
N ASN A 450 11.41 37.35 20.33
CA ASN A 450 12.39 37.99 21.22
C ASN A 450 12.37 37.38 22.63
N ALA A 451 11.21 37.00 23.16
CA ALA A 451 11.14 36.28 24.44
C ALA A 451 11.89 34.93 24.36
N MET A 452 11.67 34.12 23.31
CA MET A 452 12.39 32.86 23.11
C MET A 452 13.88 33.08 22.82
N PHE A 453 14.25 34.16 22.11
CA PHE A 453 15.65 34.57 21.91
C PHE A 453 16.35 34.75 23.27
N PHE A 454 15.79 35.55 24.18
CA PHE A 454 16.38 35.79 25.49
C PHE A 454 16.20 34.62 26.48
N ALA A 455 15.23 33.73 26.29
CA ALA A 455 15.07 32.50 27.09
C ALA A 455 16.15 31.43 26.81
N GLY A 456 17.00 31.64 25.79
CA GLY A 456 18.09 30.72 25.44
C GLY A 456 17.66 29.42 24.70
N VAL A 457 16.38 29.27 24.37
CA VAL A 457 15.84 28.08 23.66
C VAL A 457 16.18 28.06 22.17
N LYS A 458 16.19 26.88 21.55
CA LYS A 458 16.52 26.69 20.14
C LYS A 458 15.37 27.08 19.17
N PRO A 459 15.56 28.06 18.25
CA PRO A 459 14.63 28.29 17.15
C PRO A 459 14.56 27.07 16.21
N VAL A 460 13.36 26.80 15.68
CA VAL A 460 13.09 25.70 14.73
C VAL A 460 12.58 26.25 13.40
N GLU A 461 11.73 27.27 13.43
CA GLU A 461 11.16 27.93 12.25
C GLU A 461 10.90 29.40 12.61
N TYR A 462 11.29 30.32 11.74
CA TYR A 462 10.97 31.75 11.84
C TYR A 462 11.32 32.44 10.51
N GLY A 463 10.71 33.59 10.23
CA GLY A 463 11.09 34.46 9.12
C GLY A 463 10.70 35.91 9.42
N ALA A 464 11.54 36.86 9.00
CA ALA A 464 11.25 38.29 9.13
C ALA A 464 10.23 38.76 8.07
N HIS A 465 9.72 39.99 8.20
CA HIS A 465 9.00 40.64 7.09
C HIS A 465 9.95 40.94 5.92
N SER A 466 9.39 41.13 4.72
CA SER A 466 10.19 41.45 3.52
C SER A 466 10.97 42.75 3.66
N PHE A 467 10.38 43.77 4.28
CA PHE A 467 11.01 45.04 4.63
C PHE A 467 11.04 45.23 6.16
N TYR A 468 11.95 46.07 6.65
CA TYR A 468 12.08 46.37 8.07
C TYR A 468 10.90 47.19 8.60
N ILE A 469 10.54 46.99 9.87
CA ILE A 469 9.46 47.71 10.56
C ILE A 469 10.02 48.34 11.85
N GLU A 470 9.97 49.66 11.91
CA GLU A 470 10.77 50.51 12.81
C GLU A 470 10.47 50.35 14.31
N ARG A 471 9.35 49.69 14.67
CA ARG A 471 8.98 49.35 16.05
C ARG A 471 9.56 48.03 16.55
N TYR A 472 10.27 47.28 15.71
CA TYR A 472 10.95 46.02 16.06
C TYR A 472 12.48 46.23 16.08
N PRO A 473 13.26 45.43 16.83
CA PRO A 473 14.71 45.50 16.75
C PRO A 473 15.22 44.91 15.42
N GLU A 474 16.14 45.61 14.76
CA GLU A 474 16.72 45.17 13.48
C GLU A 474 17.27 43.74 13.55
N GLY A 475 16.85 42.90 12.61
CA GLY A 475 17.27 41.50 12.53
C GLY A 475 16.68 40.57 13.59
N ARG A 476 15.88 41.07 14.55
CA ARG A 476 15.20 40.26 15.58
C ARG A 476 13.68 40.43 15.52
N GLU A 477 13.07 39.89 14.48
CA GLU A 477 11.63 39.88 14.29
C GLU A 477 11.14 38.56 13.69
N ALA A 478 9.83 38.33 13.79
CA ALA A 478 9.17 37.19 13.18
C ALA A 478 7.78 37.57 12.67
N THR A 479 7.42 37.05 11.49
CA THR A 479 6.08 37.08 10.92
C THR A 479 5.54 35.66 10.75
N VAL A 480 4.22 35.52 10.60
CA VAL A 480 3.54 34.21 10.58
C VAL A 480 2.38 34.21 9.59
N ALA A 481 2.41 33.26 8.65
CA ALA A 481 1.39 33.05 7.64
C ALA A 481 0.83 31.64 7.77
N TRP A 482 -0.50 31.52 7.93
CA TRP A 482 -1.15 30.23 8.10
C TRP A 482 -0.91 29.35 6.85
N GLY A 483 -0.53 28.09 7.09
CA GLY A 483 -0.21 27.13 6.03
C GLY A 483 1.13 27.31 5.31
N SER A 484 1.89 28.39 5.55
CA SER A 484 3.13 28.68 4.79
C SER A 484 4.34 29.20 5.58
N LEU A 485 4.17 29.82 6.74
CA LEU A 485 5.28 30.22 7.63
C LEU A 485 4.84 30.25 9.10
N ASP A 486 5.55 29.51 9.95
CA ASP A 486 5.33 29.46 11.39
C ASP A 486 6.51 30.04 12.20
N LEU A 487 6.23 30.40 13.45
CA LEU A 487 7.22 30.70 14.47
C LEU A 487 7.26 29.54 15.47
N ARG A 488 8.39 28.82 15.51
CA ARG A 488 8.56 27.60 16.28
C ARG A 488 9.89 27.59 17.02
N PHE A 489 9.88 27.03 18.23
CA PHE A 489 11.08 26.72 19.00
C PHE A 489 10.95 25.35 19.66
N ALA A 490 12.08 24.69 19.85
CA ALA A 490 12.19 23.47 20.64
C ALA A 490 12.59 23.83 22.07
N ASN A 491 11.96 23.22 23.07
CA ASN A 491 12.33 23.39 24.46
C ASN A 491 13.54 22.49 24.83
N ASP A 492 14.73 22.90 24.40
CA ASP A 492 16.00 22.25 24.75
C ASP A 492 16.54 22.68 26.13
N SER A 493 15.68 23.14 27.05
CA SER A 493 16.10 23.56 28.40
C SER A 493 16.21 22.41 29.42
N GLY A 494 15.59 21.25 29.15
CA GLY A 494 15.52 20.12 30.08
C GLY A 494 14.55 20.31 31.27
N LYS A 495 13.79 21.41 31.28
CA LYS A 495 12.67 21.68 32.20
C LYS A 495 11.48 22.22 31.42
N ALA A 496 10.29 22.26 32.02
CA ALA A 496 9.14 22.84 31.33
C ALA A 496 9.25 24.37 31.28
N LEU A 497 8.62 24.95 30.26
CA LEU A 497 8.46 26.39 30.10
C LEU A 497 6.98 26.74 30.13
N TYR A 498 6.62 27.81 30.84
CA TYR A 498 5.30 28.42 30.79
C TYR A 498 5.42 29.77 30.07
N ILE A 499 4.55 30.03 29.10
CA ILE A 499 4.46 31.32 28.41
C ILE A 499 3.28 32.10 28.99
N GLN A 500 3.58 33.28 29.53
CA GLN A 500 2.59 34.30 29.86
C GLN A 500 2.49 35.29 28.70
N ALA A 501 1.27 35.72 28.34
CA ALA A 501 1.03 36.72 27.30
C ALA A 501 0.04 37.81 27.76
N GLU A 502 0.49 39.06 27.76
CA GLU A 502 -0.27 40.21 28.27
C GLU A 502 -0.38 41.31 27.20
N ALA A 503 -1.59 41.61 26.76
CA ALA A 503 -1.88 42.64 25.76
C ALA A 503 -2.57 43.87 26.36
N THR A 504 -2.31 45.03 25.78
CA THR A 504 -3.06 46.29 25.97
C THR A 504 -3.28 46.95 24.61
N ASP A 505 -4.03 48.05 24.55
CA ASP A 505 -4.27 48.82 23.31
C ASP A 505 -3.01 49.36 22.62
N THR A 506 -1.84 49.31 23.28
CA THR A 506 -0.58 49.90 22.78
C THR A 506 0.66 49.02 22.99
N ALA A 507 0.52 47.85 23.60
CA ALA A 507 1.64 46.94 23.87
C ALA A 507 1.23 45.47 23.95
N ILE A 508 2.19 44.59 23.64
CA ILE A 508 2.13 43.16 23.91
C ILE A 508 3.41 42.76 24.64
N THR A 509 3.28 42.09 25.78
CA THR A 509 4.39 41.51 26.53
C THR A 509 4.27 39.99 26.53
N ILE A 510 5.37 39.32 26.21
CA ILE A 510 5.51 37.87 26.36
C ILE A 510 6.57 37.61 27.41
N THR A 511 6.26 36.79 28.41
CA THR A 511 7.17 36.41 29.50
C THR A 511 7.31 34.89 29.53
N PHE A 512 8.54 34.38 29.54
CA PHE A 512 8.82 32.95 29.70
C PHE A 512 9.20 32.69 31.16
N LEU A 513 8.57 31.69 31.76
CA LEU A 513 8.90 31.18 33.10
C LEU A 513 9.40 29.73 32.99
N GLY A 514 10.41 29.39 33.78
CA GLY A 514 11.11 28.10 33.71
C GLY A 514 12.20 27.97 34.77
N THR A 515 13.27 27.24 34.46
CA THR A 515 14.58 27.34 35.14
C THR A 515 15.58 27.90 34.12
N ARG A 516 16.43 28.86 34.50
CA ARG A 516 17.47 29.39 33.61
C ARG A 516 18.54 28.33 33.30
N ARG A 517 18.94 28.26 32.03
CA ARG A 517 20.04 27.40 31.53
C ARG A 517 21.36 28.18 31.33
N TYR A 518 21.26 29.51 31.24
CA TYR A 518 22.35 30.46 31.05
C TYR A 518 22.15 31.63 32.02
N GLU A 519 23.23 32.24 32.50
CA GLU A 519 23.17 33.45 33.35
C GLU A 519 22.64 34.65 32.57
N GLU A 520 23.06 34.78 31.30
CA GLU A 520 22.69 35.88 30.42
C GLU A 520 22.65 35.42 28.96
N VAL A 521 21.74 36.00 28.17
CA VAL A 521 21.75 35.89 26.71
C VAL A 521 21.75 37.31 26.13
N ARG A 522 22.82 37.69 25.43
CA ARG A 522 23.01 39.02 24.83
C ARG A 522 22.60 39.02 23.36
N ALA A 523 22.14 40.17 22.88
CA ALA A 523 21.98 40.47 21.46
C ALA A 523 23.01 41.52 21.06
N ILE A 524 23.95 41.17 20.18
CA ILE A 524 24.95 42.10 19.63
C ILE A 524 24.60 42.34 18.16
N GLN A 525 24.10 43.53 17.84
CA GLN A 525 23.75 43.92 16.48
C GLN A 525 24.99 44.45 15.73
N GLY A 526 25.24 43.91 14.54
CA GLY A 526 26.25 44.42 13.61
C GLY A 526 25.76 45.63 12.81
N PRO A 527 26.66 46.35 12.11
CA PRO A 527 26.27 47.47 11.26
C PRO A 527 25.37 47.01 10.10
N ARG A 528 24.49 47.91 9.65
CA ARG A 528 23.71 47.71 8.41
C ARG A 528 24.66 47.67 7.21
N ALA A 529 24.45 46.70 6.32
CA ALA A 529 25.19 46.50 5.09
C ALA A 529 24.26 46.56 3.87
N ASN A 530 24.83 46.70 2.66
CA ASN A 530 24.11 46.63 1.38
C ASN A 530 22.87 47.53 1.30
N VAL A 531 22.94 48.73 1.88
CA VAL A 531 21.80 49.65 2.01
C VAL A 531 21.28 50.08 0.62
N LYS A 532 19.96 50.04 0.44
CA LYS A 532 19.26 50.38 -0.80
C LYS A 532 18.15 51.38 -0.53
N GLN A 533 18.14 52.48 -1.30
CA GLN A 533 17.08 53.48 -1.23
C GLN A 533 15.77 52.94 -1.83
N PRO A 534 14.60 53.36 -1.30
CA PRO A 534 13.29 52.97 -1.81
C PRO A 534 12.89 53.74 -3.07
N ALA A 535 12.07 53.11 -3.92
CA ALA A 535 11.44 53.79 -5.05
C ALA A 535 10.19 54.58 -4.60
N THR A 536 9.60 55.33 -5.52
CA THR A 536 8.24 55.89 -5.37
C THR A 536 7.34 55.30 -6.45
N ARG A 537 6.11 54.93 -6.07
CA ARG A 537 5.13 54.25 -6.91
C ARG A 537 3.77 54.89 -6.69
N THR A 538 3.08 55.22 -7.78
CA THR A 538 1.66 55.55 -7.75
C THR A 538 0.85 54.26 -7.90
N ASP A 539 -0.25 54.15 -7.17
CA ASP A 539 -1.22 53.07 -7.30
C ASP A 539 -2.64 53.62 -7.23
N SER A 540 -3.63 52.88 -7.72
CA SER A 540 -5.01 53.36 -7.79
C SER A 540 -6.04 52.24 -7.65
N GLY A 541 -7.20 52.60 -7.11
CA GLY A 541 -8.30 51.67 -6.83
C GLY A 541 -8.59 51.47 -5.33
N PRO A 542 -9.71 50.79 -5.01
CA PRO A 542 -10.29 50.77 -3.65
C PRO A 542 -9.50 49.96 -2.62
N THR A 543 -8.43 49.27 -3.05
CA THR A 543 -7.54 48.47 -2.20
C THR A 543 -6.15 49.10 -2.00
N CYS A 544 -5.92 50.33 -2.49
CA CYS A 544 -4.66 51.02 -2.28
C CYS A 544 -4.51 51.48 -0.82
N GLU A 545 -3.44 51.03 -0.16
CA GLU A 545 -3.03 51.52 1.15
C GLU A 545 -1.74 52.35 1.01
N PRO A 546 -1.68 53.59 1.55
CA PRO A 546 -0.51 54.44 1.43
C PRO A 546 0.67 53.89 2.23
N GLN A 547 1.88 53.99 1.68
CA GLN A 547 3.10 53.43 2.29
C GLN A 547 4.21 54.48 2.34
N SER A 548 4.76 54.73 3.53
CA SER A 548 5.92 55.60 3.71
C SER A 548 7.21 54.91 3.27
N PRO A 549 8.16 55.61 2.63
CA PRO A 549 9.43 55.03 2.23
C PRO A 549 10.27 54.57 3.42
N LEU A 550 11.10 53.55 3.23
CA LEU A 550 12.22 53.19 4.13
C LEU A 550 13.30 52.43 3.35
N GLU A 551 14.57 52.66 3.69
CA GLU A 551 15.71 51.94 3.11
C GLU A 551 15.72 50.44 3.44
N GLY A 552 16.10 49.62 2.46
CA GLY A 552 16.39 48.21 2.64
C GLY A 552 17.85 48.00 3.00
N PHE A 553 18.17 46.95 3.75
CA PHE A 553 19.53 46.65 4.18
C PHE A 553 19.67 45.18 4.60
N ASP A 554 20.90 44.67 4.59
CA ASP A 554 21.26 43.41 5.21
C ASP A 554 21.81 43.70 6.62
N VAL A 555 21.41 42.91 7.64
CA VAL A 555 21.88 43.05 9.03
C VAL A 555 22.19 41.68 9.62
N SER A 556 23.08 41.66 10.63
CA SER A 556 23.35 40.46 11.42
C SER A 556 23.29 40.76 12.91
N VAL A 557 22.80 39.81 13.70
CA VAL A 557 22.70 39.90 15.16
C VAL A 557 23.25 38.61 15.75
N ASP A 558 24.30 38.75 16.57
CA ASP A 558 24.84 37.64 17.35
C ASP A 558 24.03 37.47 18.65
N ARG A 559 23.51 36.26 18.83
CA ARG A 559 22.96 35.78 20.10
C ARG A 559 24.08 35.11 20.89
N VAL A 560 24.54 35.78 21.95
CA VAL A 560 25.70 35.35 22.75
C VAL A 560 25.21 34.83 24.10
N PHE A 561 25.61 33.62 24.46
CA PHE A 561 25.18 32.93 25.68
C PHE A 561 26.31 32.96 26.70
N VAL A 562 26.00 33.37 27.94
CA VAL A 562 26.99 33.57 29.01
C VAL A 562 26.69 32.65 30.20
N GLN A 563 27.75 32.04 30.74
CA GLN A 563 27.72 31.22 31.97
C GLN A 563 29.07 31.31 32.67
N GLY A 564 29.10 31.41 34.01
CA GLY A 564 30.32 31.70 34.77
C GLY A 564 30.96 33.03 34.37
N GLY A 565 30.17 34.00 33.87
CA GLY A 565 30.67 35.22 33.24
C GLY A 565 31.39 35.04 31.90
N GLN A 566 31.52 33.82 31.36
CA GLN A 566 32.21 33.52 30.10
C GLN A 566 31.22 33.24 28.95
N GLU A 567 31.62 33.57 27.72
CA GLU A 567 30.88 33.19 26.51
C GLU A 567 31.02 31.69 26.26
N VAL A 568 29.90 30.96 26.33
CA VAL A 568 29.86 29.50 26.12
C VAL A 568 29.29 29.10 24.76
N LYS A 569 28.62 30.02 24.05
CA LYS A 569 28.02 29.78 22.72
C LYS A 569 27.70 31.11 22.03
N ARG A 570 27.74 31.11 20.70
CA ARG A 570 27.30 32.21 19.82
C ARG A 570 26.46 31.67 18.66
N GLU A 571 25.37 32.35 18.32
CA GLU A 571 24.55 32.07 17.12
C GLU A 571 24.38 33.37 16.31
N THR A 572 24.99 33.46 15.12
CA THR A 572 24.84 34.62 14.23
C THR A 572 23.56 34.50 13.40
N MET A 573 22.57 35.33 13.69
CA MET A 573 21.35 35.47 12.90
C MET A 573 21.58 36.50 11.79
N LYS A 574 21.10 36.25 10.57
CA LYS A 574 21.25 37.16 9.42
C LYS A 574 19.89 37.41 8.78
N THR A 575 19.58 38.69 8.53
CA THR A 575 18.31 39.13 7.96
C THR A 575 18.57 40.09 6.81
N ARG A 576 17.82 39.91 5.71
CA ARG A 576 17.80 40.82 4.56
C ARG A 576 16.45 41.52 4.53
N TYR A 577 16.47 42.83 4.42
CA TYR A 577 15.30 43.66 4.19
C TYR A 577 15.34 44.27 2.79
N THR A 578 14.29 44.07 2.00
CA THR A 578 14.03 44.88 0.81
C THR A 578 13.69 46.31 1.23
N PRO A 579 13.97 47.33 0.40
CA PRO A 579 13.42 48.66 0.64
C PRO A 579 11.89 48.62 0.67
N ARG A 580 11.30 49.51 1.46
CA ARG A 580 9.87 49.76 1.50
C ARG A 580 9.58 50.93 0.59
N ASP A 581 9.08 50.67 -0.62
CA ASP A 581 8.76 51.72 -1.59
C ASP A 581 7.72 52.71 -1.03
N ARG A 582 7.83 54.00 -1.39
CA ARG A 582 6.73 54.95 -1.17
C ARG A 582 5.57 54.58 -2.09
N ILE A 583 4.38 54.40 -1.53
CA ILE A 583 3.13 54.22 -2.28
C ILE A 583 2.23 55.42 -2.04
N THR A 584 1.86 56.11 -3.12
CA THR A 584 0.84 57.17 -3.13
C THR A 584 -0.40 56.68 -3.87
N CYS A 585 -1.53 56.65 -3.17
CA CYS A 585 -2.83 56.35 -3.77
C CYS A 585 -3.38 57.58 -4.51
N GLY A 586 -3.92 57.38 -5.71
CA GLY A 586 -4.58 58.40 -6.54
C GLY A 586 -5.91 57.92 -7.11
#